data_AF-A0A1Z5K698-F1
#
_entry.id   AF-A0A1Z5K698-F1
#
_cell.length_a   1.000
_cell.length_b   1.000
_cell.length_c   1.000
_cell.angle_alpha   90.00
_cell.angle_beta   90.00
_cell.angle_gamma   90.00
#
_symmetry.space_group_name_H-M   'P 1'
#
loop_
_entity.id
_entity.type
_entity.pdbx_description
1 polymer ?
#
loop_
_entity_poly.entity_id
_entity_poly.type
_entity_poly.pdbx_seq_one_letter_code
_entity_poly.pdbx_strand_id
1 'polypeptide(L)'
;MRAVLLLLLSSYSWAWNPRLTRRAWCLTTASLWVPLAAQAAPPAQLLEELKECKVKLEPIPALLEQMEWDKVRSILKVPPVNKLWNLGDSQNTVVQLAKSAGSIELLELKDDLALTLQLCDQYTYNNAFVYFQPGNGKYNIKEPQQLARKAMQQIQEIVDLVESEGSS
;
A
#
# COMPACT_ATOMS: atom_id res chain seq x y z
N MET A 1 1.34 -55.33 42.44
CA MET A 1 2.72 -55.33 42.96
C MET A 1 3.54 -54.32 42.17
N ARG A 2 4.13 -53.32 42.86
CA ARG A 2 5.36 -52.55 42.56
C ARG A 2 5.44 -51.81 41.21
N ALA A 3 5.98 -50.61 41.02
CA ALA A 3 6.63 -49.54 41.80
C ALA A 3 6.84 -48.42 40.74
N VAL A 4 6.43 -47.16 40.95
CA VAL A 4 7.19 -46.05 41.57
C VAL A 4 8.48 -45.65 40.81
N LEU A 5 8.62 -44.33 40.57
CA LEU A 5 9.84 -43.54 40.30
C LEU A 5 10.38 -43.61 38.84
N LEU A 6 10.85 -42.55 38.16
CA LEU A 6 11.53 -41.30 38.56
C LEU A 6 11.38 -40.22 37.48
N LEU A 7 11.19 -38.98 37.94
CA LEU A 7 11.58 -37.73 37.28
C LEU A 7 13.04 -37.77 36.81
N LEU A 8 13.35 -37.15 35.66
CA LEU A 8 14.62 -36.44 35.47
C LEU A 8 14.46 -35.35 34.41
N LEU A 9 14.40 -34.11 34.90
CA LEU A 9 14.71 -32.88 34.19
C LEU A 9 16.13 -32.96 33.64
N SER A 10 16.33 -32.67 32.35
CA SER A 10 17.65 -32.40 31.78
C SER A 10 17.64 -31.03 31.12
N SER A 11 17.96 -30.06 31.96
CA SER A 11 18.43 -28.72 31.67
C SER A 11 19.55 -28.71 30.62
N TYR A 12 19.28 -28.17 29.43
CA TYR A 12 20.34 -27.69 28.54
C TYR A 12 20.76 -26.28 28.99
N SER A 13 21.68 -26.24 29.97
CA SER A 13 22.54 -25.09 30.22
C SER A 13 23.81 -25.28 29.39
N TRP A 14 23.96 -24.53 28.30
CA TRP A 14 25.27 -24.38 27.67
C TRP A 14 25.96 -23.16 28.25
N ALA A 15 27.03 -23.46 28.94
CA ALA A 15 27.89 -22.54 29.65
C ALA A 15 28.56 -21.55 28.70
N TRP A 16 28.38 -20.27 29.02
CA TRP A 16 29.46 -19.32 29.32
C TRP A 16 30.89 -19.79 28.99
N ASN A 17 31.56 -19.06 28.10
CA ASN A 17 33.02 -19.11 27.97
C ASN A 17 33.56 -17.66 27.91
N PRO A 18 34.20 -17.16 29.00
CA PRO A 18 34.79 -15.83 29.06
C PRO A 18 36.30 -15.88 28.79
N ARG A 19 36.81 -14.97 27.94
CA ARG A 19 38.20 -14.46 27.87
C ARG A 19 38.30 -13.55 26.63
N LEU A 20 38.00 -12.26 26.74
CA LEU A 20 38.88 -11.14 27.09
C LEU A 20 40.17 -10.99 26.26
N THR A 21 40.38 -9.72 25.89
CA THR A 21 41.59 -9.03 25.39
C THR A 21 41.61 -8.84 23.87
N ARG A 22 41.77 -7.64 23.28
CA ARG A 22 42.45 -6.40 23.71
C ARG A 22 41.84 -5.16 23.04
N ARG A 23 41.75 -4.07 23.81
CA ARG A 23 41.98 -2.65 23.45
C ARG A 23 41.84 -2.23 21.97
N ALA A 24 40.81 -1.43 21.68
CA ALA A 24 40.82 -0.36 20.67
C ALA A 24 39.79 0.69 21.10
N TRP A 25 40.24 1.74 21.79
CA TRP A 25 40.36 3.11 21.26
C TRP A 25 39.02 3.72 20.84
N CYS A 26 38.56 4.67 21.66
CA CYS A 26 37.47 5.59 21.38
C CYS A 26 37.69 6.32 20.06
N LEU A 27 36.69 6.30 19.19
CA LEU A 27 36.31 7.44 18.38
C LEU A 27 34.78 7.48 18.36
N THR A 28 34.22 8.20 19.34
CA THR A 28 32.81 8.58 19.36
C THR A 28 32.59 9.59 18.23
N THR A 29 32.33 9.11 17.02
CA THR A 29 31.75 9.97 15.98
C THR A 29 30.31 10.21 16.38
N ALA A 30 30.05 11.36 17.01
CA ALA A 30 28.71 11.88 17.18
C ALA A 30 28.13 12.14 15.78
N SER A 31 27.50 11.12 15.21
CA SER A 31 26.69 11.27 14.01
C SER A 31 25.52 12.17 14.40
N LEU A 32 25.62 13.45 14.04
CA LEU A 32 24.48 14.35 13.97
C LEU A 32 23.51 13.75 12.93
N TRP A 33 22.66 12.85 13.40
CA TRP A 33 21.42 12.51 12.72
C TRP A 33 20.59 13.78 12.68
N VAL A 34 20.77 14.57 11.63
CA VAL A 34 19.79 15.56 11.23
C VAL A 34 18.61 14.74 10.72
N PRO A 35 17.45 14.70 11.41
CA PRO A 35 16.27 14.12 10.81
C PRO A 35 15.99 14.92 9.54
N LEU A 36 16.08 14.26 8.39
CA LEU A 36 15.65 14.82 7.13
C LEU A 36 14.16 15.10 7.29
N ALA A 37 13.80 16.37 7.47
CA ALA A 37 12.41 16.77 7.50
C ALA A 37 11.78 16.28 6.19
N ALA A 38 10.81 15.37 6.29
CA ALA A 38 10.00 14.96 5.17
C ALA A 38 9.26 16.21 4.69
N GLN A 39 9.80 16.86 3.66
CA GLN A 39 9.17 18.02 3.05
C GLN A 39 7.87 17.52 2.43
N ALA A 40 6.73 17.86 3.06
CA ALA A 40 5.42 17.62 2.47
C ALA A 40 5.42 18.26 1.08
N ALA A 41 5.03 17.49 0.06
CA ALA A 41 4.99 18.02 -1.30
C ALA A 41 3.98 19.20 -1.35
N PRO A 42 4.25 20.24 -2.16
CA PRO A 42 3.31 21.33 -2.36
C PRO A 42 1.92 20.79 -2.79
N PRO A 43 0.82 21.39 -2.33
CA PRO A 43 -0.53 20.91 -2.63
C PRO A 43 -0.81 20.85 -4.14
N ALA A 44 -0.27 21.78 -4.92
CA ALA A 44 -0.36 21.75 -6.38
C ALA A 44 0.30 20.49 -7.01
N GLN A 45 1.44 20.03 -6.46
CA GLN A 45 2.10 18.82 -6.95
C GLN A 45 1.31 17.55 -6.60
N LEU A 46 0.68 17.52 -5.43
CA LEU A 46 -0.18 16.42 -5.01
C LEU A 46 -1.43 16.30 -5.88
N LEU A 47 -1.98 17.43 -6.31
CA LEU A 47 -3.14 17.48 -7.22
C LEU A 47 -2.78 16.98 -8.62
N GLU A 48 -1.64 17.40 -9.16
CA GLU A 48 -1.12 16.86 -10.43
C GLU A 48 -0.85 15.36 -10.34
N GLU A 49 -0.31 14.87 -9.22
CA GLU A 49 -0.13 13.43 -9.00
C GLU A 49 -1.46 12.65 -8.97
N LEU A 50 -2.54 13.23 -8.42
CA LEU A 50 -3.87 12.63 -8.49
C LEU A 50 -4.42 12.58 -9.92
N LYS A 51 -4.24 13.67 -10.69
CA LYS A 51 -4.60 13.70 -12.11
C LYS A 51 -3.82 12.63 -12.90
N GLU A 52 -2.53 12.47 -12.60
CA GLU A 52 -1.70 11.41 -13.20
C GLU A 52 -2.22 10.00 -12.82
N CYS A 53 -2.62 9.78 -11.56
CA CYS A 53 -3.22 8.52 -11.14
C CYS A 53 -4.47 8.18 -11.97
N LYS A 54 -5.36 9.16 -12.19
CA LYS A 54 -6.56 8.98 -13.01
C LYS A 54 -6.20 8.53 -14.43
N VAL A 55 -5.27 9.22 -15.08
CA VAL A 55 -4.81 8.90 -16.45
C VAL A 55 -4.23 7.48 -16.51
N LYS A 56 -3.48 7.07 -15.48
CA LYS A 56 -2.94 5.69 -15.41
C LYS A 56 -4.00 4.61 -15.24
N LEU A 57 -5.18 4.92 -14.70
CA LEU A 57 -6.29 3.97 -14.55
C LEU A 57 -7.13 3.82 -15.83
N GLU A 58 -7.12 4.80 -16.73
CA GLU A 58 -7.86 4.77 -18.00
C GLU A 58 -7.64 3.51 -18.87
N PRO A 59 -6.42 2.95 -19.02
CA PRO A 59 -6.22 1.74 -19.81
C PRO A 59 -6.73 0.45 -19.15
N ILE A 60 -7.03 0.44 -17.84
CA ILE A 60 -7.37 -0.79 -17.10
C ILE A 60 -8.58 -1.52 -17.73
N PRO A 61 -9.71 -0.87 -18.05
CA PRO A 61 -10.85 -1.57 -18.61
C PRO A 61 -10.55 -2.31 -19.91
N ALA A 62 -9.71 -1.72 -20.79
CA ALA A 62 -9.30 -2.34 -22.04
C ALA A 62 -8.31 -3.50 -21.82
N LEU A 63 -7.38 -3.37 -20.86
CA LEU A 63 -6.46 -4.45 -20.50
C LEU A 63 -7.18 -5.66 -19.89
N LEU A 64 -8.26 -5.42 -19.13
CA LEU A 64 -9.10 -6.49 -18.58
C LEU A 64 -9.84 -7.27 -19.67
N GLU A 65 -10.23 -6.62 -20.78
CA GLU A 65 -10.83 -7.30 -21.94
C GLU A 65 -9.80 -8.15 -22.69
N GLN A 66 -8.55 -7.70 -22.73
CA GLN A 66 -7.42 -8.41 -23.33
C GLN A 66 -6.88 -9.55 -22.44
N MET A 67 -7.46 -9.77 -21.26
CA MET A 67 -7.01 -10.75 -20.26
C MET A 67 -5.58 -10.51 -19.75
N GLU A 68 -5.13 -9.26 -19.77
CA GLU A 68 -3.79 -8.83 -19.39
C GLU A 68 -3.69 -8.50 -17.89
N TRP A 69 -3.95 -9.51 -17.04
CA TRP A 69 -4.09 -9.35 -15.59
C TRP A 69 -2.85 -8.76 -14.93
N ASP A 70 -1.65 -9.22 -15.33
CA ASP A 70 -0.39 -8.77 -14.76
C ASP A 70 -0.09 -7.30 -15.08
N LYS A 71 -0.48 -6.83 -16.27
CA LYS A 71 -0.34 -5.41 -16.65
C LYS A 71 -1.24 -4.53 -15.80
N VAL A 72 -2.49 -4.94 -15.58
CA VAL A 72 -3.44 -4.22 -14.71
C VAL A 72 -2.89 -4.13 -13.29
N ARG A 73 -2.41 -5.24 -12.72
CA ARG A 73 -1.84 -5.25 -11.37
C ARG A 73 -0.55 -4.42 -11.28
N SER A 74 0.26 -4.41 -12.34
CA SER A 74 1.44 -3.55 -12.41
C SER A 74 1.06 -2.08 -12.33
N ILE A 75 -0.01 -1.65 -13.01
CA ILE A 75 -0.52 -0.28 -12.88
C ILE A 75 -0.96 0.02 -11.45
N LEU A 76 -1.72 -0.88 -10.81
CA LEU A 76 -2.27 -0.67 -9.47
C LEU A 76 -1.22 -0.69 -8.35
N LYS A 77 -0.15 -1.47 -8.51
CA LYS A 77 0.91 -1.69 -7.51
C LYS A 77 2.14 -0.80 -7.70
N VAL A 78 2.25 -0.08 -8.81
CA VAL A 78 3.36 0.85 -9.07
C VAL A 78 2.94 2.30 -8.75
N PRO A 79 3.83 3.14 -8.21
CA PRO A 79 3.55 4.57 -8.03
C PRO A 79 3.19 5.25 -9.35
N PRO A 80 2.27 6.22 -9.35
CA PRO A 80 1.66 6.89 -8.20
C PRO A 80 0.42 6.20 -7.62
N VAL A 81 -0.28 5.33 -8.37
CA VAL A 81 -1.55 4.70 -7.96
C VAL A 81 -1.41 3.89 -6.66
N ASN A 82 -0.27 3.20 -6.49
CA ASN A 82 0.02 2.42 -5.29
C ASN A 82 -0.01 3.24 -3.99
N LYS A 83 0.31 4.54 -4.06
CA LYS A 83 0.29 5.45 -2.90
C LYS A 83 -1.12 5.65 -2.34
N LEU A 84 -2.14 5.53 -3.19
CA LEU A 84 -3.53 5.80 -2.81
C LEU A 84 -4.11 4.74 -1.87
N TRP A 85 -3.55 3.52 -1.84
CA TRP A 85 -4.18 2.41 -1.11
C TRP A 85 -3.23 1.44 -0.41
N ASN A 86 -1.96 1.30 -0.85
CA ASN A 86 -1.09 0.20 -0.42
C ASN A 86 0.17 0.65 0.35
N LEU A 87 0.56 1.92 0.27
CA LEU A 87 1.79 2.45 0.91
C LEU A 87 1.55 3.12 2.28
N GLY A 88 0.32 3.03 2.80
CA GLY A 88 -0.07 3.62 4.08
C GLY A 88 -0.24 5.15 4.06
N ASP A 89 -0.69 5.71 5.17
CA ASP A 89 -1.16 7.11 5.25
C ASP A 89 -0.04 8.15 5.12
N SER A 90 1.19 7.80 5.43
CA SER A 90 2.33 8.73 5.34
C SER A 90 2.68 9.07 3.90
N GLN A 91 2.48 8.15 2.95
CA GLN A 91 2.78 8.33 1.54
C GLN A 91 1.54 8.59 0.68
N ASN A 92 0.34 8.54 1.28
CA ASN A 92 -0.91 8.71 0.57
C ASN A 92 -1.14 10.17 0.19
N THR A 93 -1.22 10.43 -1.12
CA THR A 93 -1.39 11.76 -1.71
C THR A 93 -2.67 12.45 -1.21
N VAL A 94 -3.78 11.73 -1.04
CA VAL A 94 -5.05 12.30 -0.56
C VAL A 94 -4.96 12.66 0.93
N VAL A 95 -4.29 11.84 1.75
CA VAL A 95 -4.07 12.17 3.17
C VAL A 95 -3.20 13.41 3.31
N GLN A 96 -2.18 13.56 2.47
CA GLN A 96 -1.33 14.76 2.48
C GLN A 96 -2.14 16.01 2.09
N LEU A 97 -2.98 15.91 1.07
CA LEU A 97 -3.91 16.98 0.68
C LEU A 97 -4.91 17.31 1.80
N ALA A 98 -5.54 16.30 2.40
CA ALA A 98 -6.49 16.47 3.49
C ALA A 98 -5.87 17.17 4.70
N LYS A 99 -4.63 16.83 5.06
CA LYS A 99 -3.89 17.50 6.14
C LYS A 99 -3.56 18.96 5.82
N SER A 100 -3.26 19.28 4.57
CA SER A 100 -2.98 20.64 4.13
C SER A 100 -4.23 21.51 4.04
N ALA A 101 -5.36 20.94 3.60
CA ALA A 101 -6.65 21.63 3.51
C ALA A 101 -7.42 21.67 4.84
N GLY A 102 -7.15 20.72 5.75
CA GLY A 102 -7.94 20.54 6.97
C GLY A 102 -9.31 19.91 6.74
N SER A 103 -9.52 19.27 5.58
CA SER A 103 -10.82 18.72 5.15
C SER A 103 -10.98 17.26 5.59
N ILE A 104 -11.99 16.99 6.41
CA ILE A 104 -12.34 15.63 6.88
C ILE A 104 -12.98 14.82 5.74
N GLU A 105 -13.74 15.47 4.86
CA GLU A 105 -14.39 14.86 3.70
C GLU A 105 -13.38 14.17 2.78
N LEU A 106 -12.19 14.77 2.59
CA LEU A 106 -11.10 14.17 1.83
C LEU A 106 -10.56 12.88 2.47
N LEU A 107 -10.61 12.74 3.79
CA LEU A 107 -10.19 11.50 4.47
C LEU A 107 -11.20 10.38 4.26
N GLU A 108 -12.50 10.70 4.29
CA GLU A 108 -13.57 9.73 4.01
C GLU A 108 -13.49 9.22 2.56
N LEU A 109 -13.34 10.13 1.60
CA LEU A 109 -13.16 9.77 0.18
C LEU A 109 -11.90 8.96 -0.06
N LYS A 110 -10.83 9.21 0.70
CA LYS A 110 -9.59 8.44 0.64
C LYS A 110 -9.81 6.98 1.03
N ASP A 111 -10.58 6.70 2.08
CA ASP A 111 -10.83 5.32 2.51
C ASP A 111 -11.70 4.56 1.51
N ASP A 112 -12.72 5.23 0.96
CA ASP A 112 -13.58 4.67 -0.09
C ASP A 112 -12.83 4.41 -1.40
N LEU A 113 -11.91 5.30 -1.78
CA LEU A 113 -11.04 5.14 -2.94
C LEU A 113 -10.05 3.98 -2.72
N ALA A 114 -9.43 3.91 -1.55
CA ALA A 114 -8.48 2.86 -1.21
C ALA A 114 -9.14 1.46 -1.26
N LEU A 115 -10.33 1.34 -0.68
CA LEU A 115 -11.12 0.11 -0.74
C LEU A 115 -11.47 -0.28 -2.18
N THR A 116 -11.90 0.69 -2.99
CA THR A 116 -12.26 0.45 -4.40
C THR A 116 -11.06 -0.07 -5.20
N LEU A 117 -9.88 0.52 -5.03
CA LEU A 117 -8.64 0.08 -5.68
C LEU A 117 -8.18 -1.30 -5.19
N GLN A 118 -8.29 -1.57 -3.88
CA GLN A 118 -7.94 -2.87 -3.30
C GLN A 118 -8.84 -3.99 -3.83
N LEU A 119 -10.15 -3.74 -3.92
CA LEU A 119 -11.09 -4.70 -4.51
C LEU A 119 -10.80 -4.90 -6.00
N CYS A 120 -10.46 -3.83 -6.74
CA CYS A 120 -10.07 -3.94 -8.14
C CYS A 120 -8.85 -4.86 -8.33
N ASP A 121 -7.81 -4.73 -7.49
CA ASP A 121 -6.64 -5.63 -7.50
C ASP A 121 -7.05 -7.07 -7.16
N GLN A 122 -7.89 -7.26 -6.14
CA GLN A 122 -8.32 -8.58 -5.70
C GLN A 122 -9.08 -9.34 -6.80
N TYR A 123 -10.04 -8.69 -7.46
CA TYR A 123 -10.79 -9.32 -8.55
C TYR A 123 -9.92 -9.59 -9.78
N THR A 124 -9.01 -8.68 -10.10
CA THR A 124 -8.03 -8.88 -11.17
C THR A 124 -7.10 -10.06 -10.86
N TYR A 125 -6.62 -10.16 -9.63
CA TYR A 125 -5.79 -11.27 -9.15
C TYR A 125 -6.53 -12.59 -9.26
N ASN A 126 -7.79 -12.66 -8.81
CA ASN A 126 -8.59 -13.88 -8.87
C ASN A 126 -8.72 -14.42 -10.31
N ASN A 127 -8.85 -13.54 -11.31
CA ASN A 127 -8.90 -13.95 -12.72
C ASN A 127 -7.63 -14.65 -13.21
N ALA A 128 -6.46 -14.29 -12.65
CA ALA A 128 -5.20 -14.94 -13.00
C ALA A 128 -5.13 -16.42 -12.55
N PHE A 129 -5.91 -16.82 -11.54
CA PHE A 129 -5.91 -18.20 -11.01
C PHE A 129 -7.03 -19.07 -11.55
N VAL A 130 -7.93 -18.54 -12.38
CA VAL A 130 -9.08 -19.29 -12.93
C VAL A 130 -8.61 -20.57 -13.65
N TYR A 131 -7.45 -20.55 -14.31
CA TYR A 131 -6.85 -21.70 -14.98
C TYR A 131 -6.50 -22.88 -14.06
N PHE A 132 -6.33 -22.64 -12.76
CA PHE A 132 -5.92 -23.66 -11.78
C PHE A 132 -7.09 -24.19 -10.95
N GLN A 133 -8.29 -23.64 -11.13
CA GLN A 133 -9.47 -24.07 -10.37
C GLN A 133 -10.14 -25.28 -11.04
N PRO A 134 -10.53 -26.32 -10.27
CA PRO A 134 -11.26 -27.45 -10.84
C PRO A 134 -12.66 -26.98 -11.28
N GLY A 135 -12.92 -27.01 -12.60
CA GLY A 135 -14.23 -26.67 -13.18
C GLY A 135 -14.13 -25.77 -14.41
N ASN A 136 -15.28 -25.33 -14.93
CA ASN A 136 -15.38 -24.38 -16.05
C ASN A 136 -15.34 -22.93 -15.51
N GLY A 137 -14.19 -22.53 -14.98
CA GLY A 137 -14.01 -21.22 -14.37
C GLY A 137 -14.25 -20.10 -15.38
N LYS A 138 -15.21 -19.21 -15.09
CA LYS A 138 -15.51 -18.05 -15.94
C LYS A 138 -14.75 -16.84 -15.43
N TYR A 139 -14.10 -16.11 -16.32
CA TYR A 139 -13.47 -14.83 -15.98
C TYR A 139 -14.52 -13.81 -15.54
N ASN A 140 -14.23 -13.13 -14.43
CA ASN A 140 -15.03 -12.02 -13.94
C ASN A 140 -14.37 -10.70 -14.35
N ILE A 141 -14.73 -10.22 -15.55
CA ILE A 141 -14.16 -8.99 -16.11
C ILE A 141 -14.97 -7.74 -15.70
N LYS A 142 -16.30 -7.90 -15.52
CA LYS A 142 -17.21 -6.77 -15.32
C LYS A 142 -16.96 -6.04 -14.00
N GLU A 143 -16.76 -6.78 -12.91
CA GLU A 143 -16.55 -6.19 -11.59
C GLU A 143 -15.27 -5.35 -11.50
N PRO A 144 -14.07 -5.85 -11.87
CA PRO A 144 -12.86 -5.02 -11.84
C PRO A 144 -12.94 -3.84 -12.83
N GLN A 145 -13.66 -3.96 -13.95
CA GLN A 145 -13.90 -2.82 -14.84
C GLN A 145 -14.76 -1.73 -14.17
N GLN A 146 -15.83 -2.11 -13.48
CA GLN A 146 -16.68 -1.17 -12.75
C GLN A 146 -15.92 -0.49 -11.63
N LEU A 147 -15.10 -1.23 -10.89
CA LEU A 147 -14.26 -0.70 -9.82
C LEU A 147 -13.20 0.28 -10.34
N ALA A 148 -12.54 -0.03 -11.47
CA ALA A 148 -11.60 0.89 -12.11
C ALA A 148 -12.28 2.21 -12.52
N ARG A 149 -13.49 2.14 -13.08
CA ARG A 149 -14.27 3.34 -13.44
C ARG A 149 -14.72 4.13 -12.21
N LYS A 150 -15.15 3.44 -11.16
CA LYS A 150 -15.52 4.06 -9.88
C LYS A 150 -14.33 4.77 -9.24
N ALA A 151 -13.15 4.15 -9.23
CA ALA A 151 -11.93 4.77 -8.72
C ALA A 151 -11.58 6.05 -9.49
N MET A 152 -11.74 6.06 -10.82
CA MET A 152 -11.54 7.27 -11.63
C MET A 152 -12.55 8.38 -11.30
N GLN A 153 -13.80 8.02 -10.97
CA GLN A 153 -14.82 8.98 -10.52
C GLN A 153 -14.48 9.56 -9.15
N GLN A 154 -14.13 8.71 -8.18
CA GLN A 154 -13.72 9.14 -6.84
C GLN A 154 -12.48 10.04 -6.87
N ILE A 155 -11.50 9.76 -7.74
CA ILE A 155 -10.36 10.67 -7.93
C ILE A 155 -10.81 12.02 -8.48
N GLN A 156 -11.77 12.04 -9.42
CA GLN A 156 -12.30 13.30 -9.94
C GLN A 156 -13.05 14.08 -8.86
N GLU A 157 -13.87 13.43 -8.05
CA GLU A 157 -14.57 14.05 -6.92
C GLU A 157 -13.59 14.70 -5.93
N ILE A 158 -12.49 14.01 -5.60
CA ILE A 158 -11.42 14.56 -4.76
C ILE A 158 -10.78 15.79 -5.40
N VAL A 159 -10.49 15.75 -6.71
CA VAL A 159 -9.91 16.88 -7.44
C VAL A 159 -10.86 18.08 -7.42
N ASP A 160 -12.14 17.85 -7.71
CA ASP A 160 -13.16 18.91 -7.76
C ASP A 160 -13.35 19.58 -6.38
N LEU A 161 -13.34 18.79 -5.30
CA LEU A 161 -13.41 19.32 -3.94
C LEU A 161 -12.22 20.22 -3.62
N VAL A 162 -11.00 19.76 -3.89
CA VAL A 162 -9.78 20.54 -3.62
C VAL A 162 -9.74 21.84 -4.45
N GLU A 163 -10.15 21.79 -5.71
CA GLU A 163 -10.22 22.99 -6.57
C GLU A 163 -11.29 23.98 -6.10
N SER A 164 -12.40 23.49 -5.53
CA SER A 164 -13.45 24.35 -4.94
C SER A 164 -13.02 25.03 -3.65
N GLU A 165 -12.30 24.33 -2.76
CA GLU A 165 -11.77 24.88 -1.51
C GLU A 165 -10.65 25.90 -1.75
N GLY A 166 -9.83 25.71 -2.79
CA GLY A 166 -8.74 26.63 -3.15
C GLY A 166 -9.16 27.92 -3.85
N SER A 167 -10.44 28.03 -4.24
CA SER A 167 -11.00 29.23 -4.90
C SER A 167 -11.69 30.21 -3.94
N SER A 168 -11.67 29.92 -2.63
CA SER A 168 -12.25 30.73 -1.56
C SER A 168 -11.19 31.51 -0.78
#